data_AF-A0A328SXA9-F1
#
_entry.id   AF-A0A328SXA9-F1
#
_cell.length_a   1.000
_cell.length_b   1.000
_cell.length_c   1.000
_cell.angle_alpha   90.00
_cell.angle_beta   90.00
_cell.angle_gamma   90.00
#
_symmetry.space_group_name_H-M   'P 1'
#
loop_
_entity.id
_entity.type
_entity.pdbx_description
1 polymer ?
#
loop_
_entity_poly.entity_id
_entity_poly.type
_entity_poly.pdbx_seq_one_letter_code
_entity_poly.pdbx_strand_id
1 'polypeptide(L)'
;MDNPPKRSTFVTVVAWIFIILAGFATLIGTLQNILFATLMKGPAFDQAMHDMPHTSPVMQAIWSHFQLIAVVMLILAVMNLIASIGLLKRRNWARLLFIGLLGVGIAWQLAGMVLQHFAMASMQTQFADVPNMPDMHAFMTGIYAFAILQGLAISGVFIWIILRLISPRIRAEFAS
;
A
#
# COMPACT_ATOMS: atom_id res chain seq x y z
N MET A 1 31.77 -13.73 31.05
CA MET A 1 31.35 -12.42 30.49
C MET A 1 30.34 -12.73 29.41
N ASP A 2 29.07 -12.73 29.78
CA ASP A 2 27.98 -13.01 28.83
C ASP A 2 27.91 -11.84 27.86
N ASN A 3 28.39 -12.07 26.64
CA ASN A 3 28.21 -11.11 25.56
C ASN A 3 26.70 -10.85 25.43
N PRO A 4 26.22 -9.60 25.57
CA PRO A 4 24.81 -9.31 25.41
C PRO A 4 24.37 -9.82 24.03
N PRO A 5 23.20 -10.48 23.94
CA PRO A 5 22.76 -11.13 22.71
C PRO A 5 22.90 -10.16 21.54
N LYS A 6 23.76 -10.55 20.59
CA LYS A 6 24.24 -9.71 19.49
C LYS A 6 23.02 -9.18 18.74
N ARG A 7 22.72 -7.88 18.91
CA ARG A 7 21.50 -7.28 18.37
C ARG A 7 21.50 -7.41 16.85
N SER A 8 20.45 -7.98 16.26
CA SER A 8 20.37 -8.12 14.81
C SER A 8 20.27 -6.76 14.12
N THR A 9 21.36 -6.33 13.49
CA THR A 9 21.42 -5.13 12.62
C THR A 9 20.34 -5.17 11.54
N PHE A 10 19.96 -6.37 11.09
CA PHE A 10 18.89 -6.58 10.11
C PHE A 10 17.54 -6.08 10.61
N VAL A 11 17.14 -6.46 11.84
CA VAL A 11 15.85 -6.02 12.42
C VAL A 11 15.83 -4.50 12.58
N THR A 12 16.94 -3.92 13.03
CA THR A 12 17.07 -2.47 13.19
C THR A 12 16.95 -1.74 11.86
N VAL A 13 17.67 -2.18 10.82
CA VAL A 13 17.63 -1.55 9.49
C VAL A 13 16.25 -1.68 8.85
N VAL A 14 15.63 -2.86 8.90
CA VAL A 14 14.27 -3.07 8.37
C VAL A 14 13.26 -2.19 9.10
N ALA A 15 13.32 -2.13 10.43
CA ALA A 15 12.43 -1.28 11.20
C ALA A 15 12.59 0.21 10.83
N TRP A 16 13.82 0.70 10.68
CA TRP A 16 14.07 2.09 10.28
C TRP A 16 13.59 2.41 8.87
N ILE A 17 13.82 1.51 7.90
CA ILE A 17 13.31 1.68 6.53
C ILE A 17 11.78 1.79 6.56
N PHE A 18 11.10 0.88 7.25
CA PHE A 18 9.65 0.90 7.35
C PHE A 18 9.12 2.10 8.14
N ILE A 19 9.84 2.58 9.16
CA ILE A 19 9.47 3.81 9.89
C ILE A 19 9.55 5.02 8.96
N ILE A 20 10.62 5.16 8.17
CA ILE A 20 10.78 6.28 7.25
C ILE A 20 9.71 6.22 6.17
N LEU A 21 9.49 5.04 5.56
CA LEU A 21 8.45 4.83 4.55
C LEU A 21 7.06 5.10 5.12
N ALA A 22 6.72 4.55 6.29
CA ALA A 22 5.43 4.76 6.93
C ALA A 22 5.23 6.21 7.35
N GLY A 23 6.28 6.88 7.84
CA GLY A 23 6.25 8.30 8.19
C GLY A 23 5.96 9.17 6.98
N PHE A 24 6.67 8.95 5.87
CA PHE A 24 6.39 9.65 4.61
C PHE A 24 4.99 9.34 4.07
N ALA A 25 4.58 8.07 4.06
CA ALA A 25 3.24 7.68 3.62
C ALA A 25 2.14 8.33 4.48
N THR A 26 2.35 8.41 5.80
CA THR A 26 1.42 9.08 6.72
C THR A 26 1.36 10.57 6.43
N LEU A 27 2.51 11.22 6.21
CA LEU A 27 2.56 12.65 5.88
C LEU A 27 1.85 12.94 4.55
N ILE A 28 2.13 12.17 3.51
CA ILE A 28 1.48 12.30 2.19
C ILE A 28 -0.02 12.04 2.32
N GLY A 29 -0.42 10.96 3.00
CA GLY A 29 -1.83 10.64 3.23
C GLY A 29 -2.57 11.70 4.04
N THR A 30 -1.89 12.32 5.01
CA THR A 30 -2.44 13.44 5.80
C THR A 30 -2.59 14.68 4.93
N LEU A 31 -1.58 15.03 4.14
CA LEU A 31 -1.65 16.15 3.20
C LEU A 31 -2.75 15.95 2.16
N GLN A 32 -2.89 14.74 1.60
CA GLN A 32 -3.99 14.40 0.71
C GLN A 32 -5.34 14.56 1.42
N ASN A 33 -5.50 14.05 2.64
CA ASN A 33 -6.73 14.23 3.42
C ASN A 33 -7.07 15.70 3.67
N ILE A 34 -6.08 16.52 4.01
CA ILE A 34 -6.27 17.97 4.23
C ILE A 34 -6.66 18.65 2.93
N LEU A 35 -5.93 18.37 1.84
CA LEU A 35 -6.20 18.93 0.52
C LEU A 35 -7.60 18.55 0.03
N PHE A 36 -8.04 17.31 0.25
CA PHE A 36 -9.41 16.91 -0.07
C PHE A 36 -10.43 17.57 0.86
N ALA A 37 -10.20 17.61 2.17
CA ALA A 37 -11.10 18.24 3.12
C ALA A 37 -11.31 19.75 2.86
N THR A 38 -10.32 20.43 2.27
CA THR A 38 -10.39 21.85 1.95
C THR A 38 -10.84 22.13 0.51
N LEU A 39 -10.36 21.36 -0.48
CA LEU A 39 -10.70 21.59 -1.90
C LEU A 39 -12.00 20.89 -2.34
N MET A 40 -12.35 19.71 -1.79
CA MET A 40 -13.58 19.00 -2.19
C MET A 40 -14.87 19.54 -1.58
N LYS A 41 -14.79 20.41 -0.57
CA LYS A 41 -15.97 21.02 0.07
C LYS A 41 -16.40 22.34 -0.59
N GLY A 42 -15.77 22.72 -1.71
CA GLY A 42 -16.09 23.94 -2.43
C GLY A 42 -17.17 23.72 -3.49
N PRO A 43 -18.04 24.71 -3.76
CA PRO A 43 -19.10 24.61 -4.78
C PRO A 43 -18.55 24.33 -6.20
N ALA A 44 -17.30 24.72 -6.47
CA ALA A 44 -16.60 24.40 -7.72
C ALA A 44 -16.30 22.90 -7.87
N PHE A 45 -16.11 22.18 -6.76
CA PHE A 45 -15.87 20.75 -6.76
C PHE A 45 -17.16 19.96 -6.97
N ASP A 46 -18.26 20.39 -6.34
CA ASP A 46 -19.59 19.79 -6.56
C ASP A 46 -20.03 19.93 -8.02
N GLN A 47 -19.79 21.08 -8.65
CA GLN A 47 -20.06 21.27 -10.08
C GLN A 47 -19.18 20.39 -10.98
N ALA A 48 -17.86 20.36 -10.73
CA ALA A 48 -16.94 19.50 -11.48
C ALA A 48 -17.29 18.01 -11.35
N MET A 49 -17.86 17.61 -10.22
CA MET A 49 -18.26 16.23 -9.94
C MET A 49 -19.61 15.86 -10.57
N HIS A 50 -20.51 16.84 -10.73
CA HIS A 50 -21.76 16.70 -11.46
C HIS A 50 -21.54 16.59 -12.98
N ASP A 51 -20.53 17.28 -13.49
CA ASP A 51 -20.16 17.27 -14.92
C ASP A 51 -19.24 16.10 -15.30
N MET A 52 -18.67 15.38 -14.31
CA MET A 52 -17.88 14.18 -14.59
C MET A 52 -18.80 13.04 -15.04
N PRO A 53 -18.61 12.48 -16.25
CA PRO A 53 -19.35 11.32 -16.69
C PRO A 53 -19.03 10.17 -15.73
N HIS A 54 -20.00 9.71 -14.94
CA HIS A 54 -19.84 8.60 -14.02
C HIS A 54 -19.56 7.31 -14.82
N THR A 55 -18.30 7.10 -15.19
CA THR A 55 -17.91 6.17 -16.26
C THR A 55 -17.71 4.74 -15.79
N SER A 56 -17.98 4.42 -14.51
CA SER A 56 -17.98 3.06 -14.00
C SER A 56 -18.64 2.96 -12.61
N PRO A 57 -19.45 1.92 -12.31
CA PRO A 57 -20.01 1.65 -10.98
C PRO A 57 -18.94 1.55 -9.88
N VAL A 58 -17.72 1.11 -10.23
CA VAL A 58 -16.59 1.00 -9.30
C VAL A 58 -16.11 2.39 -8.88
N MET A 59 -16.09 3.34 -9.80
CA MET A 59 -15.65 4.72 -9.51
C MET A 59 -16.62 5.39 -8.52
N GLN A 60 -17.94 5.18 -8.70
CA GLN A 60 -18.96 5.67 -7.76
C GLN A 60 -18.85 5.02 -6.37
N ALA A 61 -18.56 3.72 -6.32
CA ALA A 61 -18.34 3.02 -5.05
C ALA A 61 -17.09 3.55 -4.31
N ILE A 62 -15.99 3.80 -5.03
CA ILE A 62 -14.77 4.37 -4.46
C ILE A 62 -15.03 5.79 -3.93
N TRP A 63 -15.78 6.62 -4.68
CA TRP A 63 -16.09 7.99 -4.27
C TRP A 63 -17.00 8.07 -3.05
N SER A 64 -18.08 7.27 -3.04
CA SER A 64 -19.01 7.21 -1.90
C SER A 64 -18.34 6.73 -0.60
N HIS A 65 -17.31 5.91 -0.70
CA HIS A 65 -16.58 5.36 0.45
C HIS A 65 -15.18 5.97 0.63
N PHE A 66 -14.84 7.04 -0.10
CA PHE A 66 -13.47 7.53 -0.17
C PHE A 66 -12.92 7.98 1.19
N GLN A 67 -13.74 8.65 2.00
CA GLN A 67 -13.36 9.06 3.35
C GLN A 67 -13.08 7.86 4.26
N LEU A 68 -13.84 6.77 4.09
CA LEU A 68 -13.63 5.52 4.81
C LEU A 68 -12.31 4.87 4.37
N ILE A 69 -12.03 4.83 3.06
CA ILE A 69 -10.76 4.33 2.50
C ILE A 69 -9.58 5.14 3.05
N ALA A 70 -9.70 6.47 3.10
CA ALA A 70 -8.67 7.37 3.61
C ALA A 70 -8.39 7.14 5.11
N VAL A 71 -9.44 6.96 5.92
CA VAL A 71 -9.31 6.63 7.35
C VAL A 71 -8.69 5.25 7.55
N VAL A 72 -9.10 4.25 6.76
CA VAL A 72 -8.52 2.90 6.82
C VAL A 72 -7.03 2.93 6.47
N MET A 73 -6.63 3.68 5.43
CA MET A 73 -5.22 3.87 5.07
C MET A 73 -4.42 4.52 6.20
N LEU A 74 -5.00 5.51 6.88
CA LEU A 74 -4.36 6.16 8.03
C LEU A 74 -4.21 5.19 9.22
N ILE A 75 -5.24 4.39 9.51
CA ILE A 75 -5.17 3.34 10.53
C ILE A 75 -4.07 2.32 10.19
N LEU A 76 -3.99 1.87 8.94
CA LEU A 76 -2.95 0.94 8.48
C LEU A 76 -1.55 1.55 8.63
N ALA A 77 -1.37 2.82 8.29
CA ALA A 77 -0.10 3.52 8.45
C ALA A 77 0.31 3.64 9.92
N VAL A 78 -0.63 4.00 10.81
CA VAL A 78 -0.39 4.05 12.27
C VAL A 78 -0.08 2.67 12.84
N MET A 79 -0.82 1.63 12.43
CA MET A 79 -0.54 0.26 12.82
C MET A 79 0.87 -0.17 12.38
N ASN A 80 1.28 0.18 11.16
CA ASN A 80 2.63 -0.10 10.66
C ASN A 80 3.72 0.63 11.46
N LEU A 81 3.45 1.85 11.89
CA LEU A 81 4.33 2.61 12.77
C LEU A 81 4.45 1.93 14.15
N ILE A 82 3.33 1.54 14.77
CA ILE A 82 3.30 0.82 16.04
C ILE A 82 4.03 -0.51 15.93
N ALA A 83 3.83 -1.23 14.83
CA ALA A 83 4.48 -2.50 14.54
C ALA A 83 6.01 -2.33 14.45
N SER A 84 6.47 -1.32 13.72
CA SER A 84 7.89 -1.02 13.56
C SER A 84 8.56 -0.61 14.89
N ILE A 85 7.88 0.24 15.68
CA ILE A 85 8.36 0.63 17.02
C ILE A 85 8.38 -0.58 17.96
N GLY A 86 7.36 -1.44 17.88
CA GLY A 86 7.29 -2.68 18.66
C GLY A 86 8.39 -3.68 18.28
N LEU A 87 8.79 -3.71 17.01
CA LEU A 87 9.91 -4.51 16.49
C LEU A 87 11.23 -4.04 17.12
N LEU A 88 11.45 -2.72 17.20
CA LEU A 88 12.61 -2.12 17.88
C LEU A 88 12.63 -2.44 19.38
N LYS A 89 11.45 -2.46 20.01
CA LYS A 89 11.27 -2.83 21.43
C LYS A 89 11.29 -4.35 21.68
N ARG A 90 11.56 -5.18 20.68
CA ARG A 90 11.67 -6.65 20.79
C ARG A 90 10.45 -7.33 21.44
N ARG A 91 9.24 -6.82 21.22
CA ARG A 91 8.03 -7.47 21.73
C ARG A 91 7.53 -8.56 20.79
N ASN A 92 7.25 -9.75 21.31
CA ASN A 92 6.69 -10.88 20.55
C ASN A 92 5.39 -10.54 19.80
N TRP A 93 4.53 -9.69 20.39
CA TRP A 93 3.31 -9.21 19.75
C TRP A 93 3.57 -8.37 18.49
N ALA A 94 4.65 -7.59 18.46
CA ALA A 94 4.99 -6.76 17.31
C ALA A 94 5.41 -7.60 16.11
N ARG A 95 6.07 -8.75 16.34
CA ARG A 95 6.42 -9.70 15.29
C ARG A 95 5.18 -10.23 14.59
N LEU A 96 4.19 -10.70 15.36
CA LEU A 96 2.92 -11.21 14.82
C LEU A 96 2.16 -10.13 14.05
N LEU A 97 2.11 -8.91 14.61
CA LEU A 97 1.43 -7.78 13.98
C LEU A 97 2.12 -7.34 12.68
N PHE A 98 3.46 -7.32 12.64
CA PHE A 98 4.24 -6.99 11.45
C PHE A 98 4.09 -8.07 10.35
N ILE A 99 4.10 -9.36 10.72
CA ILE A 99 3.84 -10.45 9.78
C ILE A 99 2.41 -10.35 9.21
N GLY A 100 1.42 -10.06 10.06
CA GLY A 100 0.04 -9.85 9.63
C GLY A 100 -0.08 -8.69 8.65
N LEU A 101 0.53 -7.54 8.96
CA LEU A 101 0.55 -6.36 8.09
C LEU A 101 1.21 -6.66 6.73
N LEU A 102 2.35 -7.35 6.72
CA LEU A 102 3.01 -7.75 5.47
C LEU A 102 2.15 -8.72 4.67
N GLY A 103 1.47 -9.67 5.33
CA GLY A 103 0.52 -10.59 4.68
C GLY A 103 -0.66 -9.86 4.05
N VAL A 104 -1.26 -8.90 4.77
CA VAL A 104 -2.31 -8.02 4.23
C VAL A 104 -1.77 -7.21 3.05
N GLY A 105 -0.54 -6.69 3.14
CA GLY A 105 0.11 -5.99 2.04
C GLY A 105 0.29 -6.85 0.79
N ILE A 106 0.69 -8.11 0.94
CA ILE A 106 0.77 -9.06 -0.19
C ILE A 106 -0.61 -9.29 -0.79
N ALA A 107 -1.61 -9.60 0.04
CA ALA A 107 -2.98 -9.81 -0.42
C ALA A 107 -3.52 -8.58 -1.16
N TRP A 108 -3.21 -7.38 -0.67
CA TRP A 108 -3.56 -6.12 -1.32
C TRP A 108 -2.87 -5.95 -2.67
N GLN A 109 -1.58 -6.26 -2.79
CA GLN A 109 -0.88 -6.20 -4.09
C GLN A 109 -1.47 -7.18 -5.10
N LEU A 110 -1.81 -8.40 -4.67
CA LEU A 110 -2.45 -9.39 -5.53
C LEU A 110 -3.87 -8.96 -5.94
N ALA A 111 -4.67 -8.46 -4.99
CA ALA A 111 -5.99 -7.90 -5.28
C ALA A 111 -5.90 -6.71 -6.25
N GLY A 112 -4.91 -5.83 -6.05
CA GLY A 112 -4.61 -4.71 -6.93
C GLY A 112 -4.31 -5.15 -8.36
N MET A 113 -3.48 -6.19 -8.55
CA MET A 113 -3.22 -6.76 -9.87
C MET A 113 -4.48 -7.28 -10.56
N VAL A 114 -5.33 -8.01 -9.81
CA VAL A 114 -6.59 -8.55 -10.33
C VAL A 114 -7.54 -7.42 -10.73
N LEU A 115 -7.71 -6.41 -9.87
CA LEU A 115 -8.52 -5.23 -10.16
C LEU A 115 -7.99 -4.46 -11.37
N GLN A 116 -6.66 -4.31 -11.48
CA GLN A 116 -6.02 -3.61 -12.59
C GLN A 116 -6.20 -4.37 -13.91
N HIS A 117 -6.20 -5.71 -13.87
CA HIS A 117 -6.52 -6.55 -15.03
C HIS A 117 -7.95 -6.31 -15.52
N PHE A 118 -8.93 -6.33 -14.61
CA PHE A 118 -10.33 -6.03 -14.95
C PHE A 118 -10.51 -4.60 -15.45
N ALA A 119 -9.84 -3.63 -14.84
CA ALA A 119 -9.88 -2.24 -15.26
C ALA A 119 -9.32 -2.08 -16.69
N MET A 120 -8.19 -2.71 -17.01
CA MET A 120 -7.61 -2.66 -18.35
C MET A 120 -8.50 -3.32 -19.40
N ALA A 121 -9.08 -4.49 -19.10
CA ALA A 121 -10.03 -5.13 -20.00
C ALA A 121 -11.22 -4.21 -20.31
N SER A 122 -11.75 -3.50 -19.30
CA SER A 122 -12.85 -2.55 -19.49
C SER A 122 -12.44 -1.27 -20.26
N MET A 123 -11.22 -0.77 -20.04
CA MET A 123 -10.70 0.40 -20.75
C MET A 123 -10.44 0.10 -22.22
N GLN A 124 -9.85 -1.05 -22.54
CA GLN A 124 -9.59 -1.44 -23.93
C GLN A 124 -10.88 -1.52 -24.75
N THR A 125 -11.98 -2.00 -24.17
CA THR A 125 -13.29 -1.99 -24.84
C THR A 125 -13.85 -0.58 -25.06
N GLN A 126 -13.61 0.36 -24.14
CA GLN A 126 -14.08 1.74 -24.28
C GLN A 126 -13.27 2.55 -25.30
N PHE A 127 -11.96 2.28 -25.41
CA PHE A 127 -11.08 2.98 -26.33
C PHE A 127 -11.13 2.44 -27.77
N ALA A 128 -11.65 1.23 -27.98
CA ALA A 128 -11.87 0.67 -29.32
C ALA A 128 -12.88 1.47 -30.15
N ASP A 129 -13.82 2.17 -29.49
CA ASP A 129 -14.90 2.92 -30.13
C ASP A 129 -14.57 4.40 -30.38
N VAL A 130 -13.36 4.87 -30.03
CA VAL A 130 -12.97 6.28 -30.17
C VAL A 130 -12.21 6.50 -31.50
N PRO A 131 -12.77 7.26 -32.47
CA PRO A 131 -12.10 7.54 -33.74
C PRO A 131 -10.83 8.39 -33.53
N ASN A 132 -9.76 8.10 -34.27
CA ASN A 132 -8.47 8.82 -34.25
C ASN A 132 -7.67 8.76 -32.94
N MET A 133 -7.88 7.75 -32.10
CA MET A 133 -7.05 7.58 -30.91
C MET A 133 -5.64 7.06 -31.28
N PRO A 134 -4.54 7.68 -30.80
CA PRO A 134 -3.20 7.14 -30.95
C PRO A 134 -3.12 5.74 -30.37
N ASP A 135 -2.28 4.87 -30.94
CA ASP A 135 -2.11 3.48 -30.50
C ASP A 135 -1.44 3.42 -29.12
N MET A 136 -2.23 3.69 -28.07
CA MET A 136 -1.82 3.71 -26.66
C MET A 136 -1.73 2.30 -26.07
N HIS A 137 -1.98 1.26 -26.88
CA HIS A 137 -1.95 -0.13 -26.45
C HIS A 137 -0.55 -0.54 -25.96
N ALA A 138 0.51 -0.12 -26.65
CA ALA A 138 1.89 -0.39 -26.24
C ALA A 138 2.25 0.32 -24.92
N PHE A 139 1.81 1.56 -24.75
CA PHE A 139 2.04 2.33 -23.53
C PHE A 139 1.30 1.74 -22.32
N MET A 140 0.01 1.40 -22.48
CA MET A 140 -0.80 0.76 -21.44
C MET A 140 -0.26 -0.62 -21.06
N THR A 141 0.16 -1.41 -22.05
CA THR A 141 0.80 -2.71 -21.80
C THR A 141 2.12 -2.54 -21.04
N GLY A 142 2.92 -1.52 -21.38
CA GLY A 142 4.15 -1.19 -20.67
C GLY A 142 3.91 -0.81 -19.20
N ILE A 143 2.93 0.06 -18.92
CA ILE A 143 2.54 0.43 -17.56
C ILE A 143 2.04 -0.79 -16.78
N TYR A 144 1.20 -1.61 -17.40
CA TYR A 144 0.64 -2.80 -16.77
C TYR A 144 1.73 -3.83 -16.43
N ALA A 145 2.63 -4.11 -17.37
CA ALA A 145 3.76 -5.00 -17.16
C ALA A 145 4.68 -4.49 -16.03
N PHE A 146 4.96 -3.18 -16.01
CA PHE A 146 5.74 -2.55 -14.95
C PHE A 146 5.04 -2.66 -13.59
N ALA A 147 3.73 -2.41 -13.52
CA ALA A 147 2.95 -2.52 -12.29
C ALA A 147 2.93 -3.95 -11.73
N ILE A 148 2.79 -4.97 -12.60
CA ILE A 148 2.90 -6.38 -12.19
C ILE A 148 4.31 -6.67 -11.66
N LEU A 149 5.34 -6.29 -12.41
CA LEU A 149 6.73 -6.52 -11.99
C LEU A 149 7.02 -5.87 -10.63
N GLN A 150 6.57 -4.63 -10.44
CA GLN A 150 6.69 -3.91 -9.17
C GLN A 150 5.93 -4.64 -8.05
N GLY A 151 4.68 -5.04 -8.27
CA GLY A 151 3.88 -5.71 -7.25
C GLY A 151 4.46 -7.08 -6.86
N LEU A 152 5.00 -7.84 -7.82
CA LEU A 152 5.71 -9.10 -7.56
C LEU A 152 7.00 -8.86 -6.79
N ALA A 153 7.79 -7.86 -7.18
CA ALA A 153 9.02 -7.50 -6.49
C ALA A 153 8.76 -7.13 -5.03
N ILE A 154 7.76 -6.28 -4.77
CA ILE A 154 7.34 -5.88 -3.42
C ILE A 154 6.85 -7.08 -2.62
N SER A 155 6.00 -7.94 -3.22
CA SER A 155 5.49 -9.15 -2.57
C SER A 155 6.63 -10.11 -2.21
N GLY A 156 7.60 -10.29 -3.09
CA GLY A 156 8.80 -11.09 -2.84
C GLY A 156 9.63 -10.55 -1.67
N VAL A 157 9.82 -9.22 -1.61
CA VAL A 157 10.49 -8.57 -0.47
C VAL A 157 9.71 -8.80 0.83
N PHE A 158 8.38 -8.67 0.82
CA PHE A 158 7.53 -8.91 2.00
C PHE A 158 7.62 -10.36 2.48
N ILE A 159 7.52 -11.33 1.57
CA ILE A 159 7.68 -12.76 1.89
C ILE A 159 9.07 -13.01 2.48
N TRP A 160 10.12 -12.46 1.88
CA TRP A 160 11.49 -12.61 2.37
C TRP A 160 11.65 -12.03 3.78
N ILE A 161 11.07 -10.86 4.06
CA ILE A 161 11.08 -10.25 5.39
C ILE A 161 10.33 -11.15 6.39
N ILE A 162 9.16 -11.67 6.03
CA ILE A 162 8.37 -12.60 6.88
C ILE A 162 9.21 -13.84 7.21
N LEU A 163 9.79 -14.50 6.20
CA LEU A 163 10.62 -15.70 6.39
C LEU A 163 11.81 -15.41 7.31
N ARG A 164 12.42 -14.23 7.18
CA ARG A 164 13.54 -13.83 8.02
C ARG A 164 13.12 -13.53 9.45
N LEU A 165 11.95 -12.90 9.66
CA LEU A 165 11.35 -12.65 10.98
C LEU A 165 10.94 -13.95 11.69
N ILE A 166 10.53 -14.98 10.96
CA ILE A 166 10.17 -16.30 11.51
C ILE A 166 11.42 -17.12 11.89
N SER A 167 12.59 -16.78 11.35
CA SER A 167 13.84 -17.51 11.58
C SER A 167 14.12 -17.72 13.08
N PRO A 168 14.53 -18.94 13.50
CA PRO A 168 14.78 -19.28 14.91
C PRO A 168 15.77 -18.34 15.60
N ARG A 169 16.75 -17.84 14.85
CA ARG A 169 17.78 -16.92 15.32
C ARG A 169 17.20 -15.57 15.74
N ILE A 170 16.22 -15.07 14.98
CA ILE A 170 15.49 -13.84 15.31
C ILE A 170 14.49 -14.12 16.41
N ARG A 171 13.74 -15.24 16.35
CA ARG A 171 12.79 -15.65 17.39
C ARG A 171 13.43 -15.73 18.79
N ALA A 172 14.68 -16.16 18.89
CA ALA A 172 15.44 -16.19 20.14
C ALA A 172 15.68 -14.79 20.74
N GLU A 173 15.78 -13.73 19.92
CA GLU A 173 15.97 -12.35 20.38
C GLU A 173 14.71 -11.71 20.99
N PHE A 174 13.53 -12.31 20.78
CA PHE A 174 12.25 -11.85 21.36
C PHE A 174 11.78 -12.75 22.52
N ALA A 175 12.52 -13.80 22.86
CA ALA A 175 12.20 -14.74 23.94
C ALA A 175 12.97 -14.46 25.25
N SER A 176 13.85 -13.44 25.25
CA SER A 176 14.61 -12.97 26.42
C SER A 176 13.96 -11.76 27.08
#